data_AF-A0A150R9Y4-F1
#
_entry.id   AF-A0A150R9Y4-F1
#
_cell.length_a   1.000
_cell.length_b   1.000
_cell.length_c   1.000
_cell.angle_alpha   90.00
_cell.angle_beta   90.00
_cell.angle_gamma   90.00
#
_symmetry.space_group_name_H-M   'P 1'
#
loop_
_entity.id
_entity.type
_entity.pdbx_description
1 polymer ?
#
loop_
_entity_poly.entity_id
_entity_poly.type
_entity_poly.pdbx_seq_one_letter_code
_entity_poly.pdbx_strand_id
1 'polypeptide(L)'
;MAKKRDLVVNDLARYEKSSERLVLEDYSSCEVPAGCGGGILRWIDPQEALPLTLRLWTAGKAEVFFDGAPVRSSRIQARPGAHVLAVAIRAADDAPARLALSLRYSDEANTRAPLEPRRDRSIGRTLDVRSGAGAAIVGTTRDPGGDAWKLPGFDERGWRALAPAQGSAGWHFNDLMSRGARAVGLPDAQGDLWARCSFDVDLGGAP
;
A
#
# COMPACT_ATOMS: atom_id res chain seq x y z
N MET A 1 24.27 48.55 -28.59
CA MET A 1 23.18 48.11 -27.68
C MET A 1 22.89 46.65 -27.94
N ALA A 2 22.80 45.86 -26.88
CA ALA A 2 22.94 44.40 -26.92
C ALA A 2 21.85 43.70 -27.75
N LYS A 3 22.27 42.85 -28.69
CA LYS A 3 21.40 41.89 -29.38
C LYS A 3 20.75 41.00 -28.31
N LYS A 4 19.42 41.01 -28.27
CA LYS A 4 18.58 40.07 -27.54
C LYS A 4 19.05 38.67 -27.96
N ARG A 5 19.85 38.02 -27.11
CA ARG A 5 20.23 36.62 -27.31
C ARG A 5 18.93 35.85 -27.37
N ASP A 6 18.70 35.15 -28.47
CA ASP A 6 17.68 34.10 -28.56
C ASP A 6 17.98 33.09 -27.45
N LEU A 7 17.39 33.31 -26.28
CA LEU A 7 17.25 32.30 -25.25
C LEU A 7 16.22 31.31 -25.78
N VAL A 8 16.65 30.51 -26.77
CA VAL A 8 16.07 29.19 -27.01
C VAL A 8 16.44 28.40 -25.77
N VAL A 9 15.63 28.54 -24.73
CA VAL A 9 15.65 27.64 -23.59
C VAL A 9 15.61 26.24 -24.18
N ASN A 10 16.64 25.45 -23.92
CA ASN A 10 16.79 24.09 -24.39
C ASN A 10 15.44 23.39 -24.30
N ASP A 11 14.84 23.12 -25.46
CA ASP A 11 13.56 22.44 -25.55
C ASP A 11 13.71 21.09 -24.83
N LEU A 12 12.99 20.93 -23.72
CA LEU A 12 12.99 19.71 -22.89
C LEU A 12 12.53 18.47 -23.68
N ALA A 13 12.06 18.66 -24.91
CA ALA A 13 11.73 17.63 -25.89
C ALA A 13 12.89 16.67 -26.23
N ARG A 14 14.15 16.96 -25.86
CA ARG A 14 15.30 16.09 -26.19
C ARG A 14 15.44 14.82 -25.35
N TYR A 15 14.68 14.66 -24.27
CA TYR A 15 14.85 13.52 -23.36
C TYR A 15 13.51 12.87 -23.00
N GLU A 16 12.75 12.46 -24.01
CA GLU A 16 11.68 11.50 -23.81
C GLU A 16 12.27 10.10 -23.67
N LYS A 17 11.93 9.41 -22.58
CA LYS A 17 12.26 8.00 -22.39
C LYS A 17 10.96 7.22 -22.43
N SER A 18 10.83 6.34 -23.42
CA SER A 18 9.69 5.43 -23.55
C SER A 18 10.18 3.98 -23.52
N SER A 19 9.29 3.06 -23.15
CA SER A 19 9.55 1.63 -23.20
C SER A 19 8.27 0.90 -23.57
N GLU A 20 8.36 -0.04 -24.52
CA GLU A 20 7.24 -0.93 -24.83
C GLU A 20 7.01 -1.98 -23.74
N ARG A 21 8.02 -2.24 -22.91
CA ARG A 21 7.99 -3.27 -21.86
C ARG A 21 7.77 -2.70 -20.47
N LEU A 22 8.46 -1.62 -20.13
CA LEU A 22 8.41 -1.02 -18.80
C LEU A 22 7.36 0.08 -18.74
N VAL A 23 6.79 0.30 -17.56
CA VAL A 23 5.80 1.37 -17.30
C VAL A 23 6.49 2.42 -16.46
N LEU A 24 6.42 3.68 -16.87
CA LEU A 24 6.97 4.79 -16.12
C LEU A 24 5.96 5.24 -15.07
N GLU A 25 6.35 5.23 -13.79
CA GLU A 25 5.51 5.65 -12.68
C GLU A 25 6.14 6.82 -11.92
N ASP A 26 5.32 7.80 -11.55
CA ASP A 26 5.67 8.82 -10.55
C ASP A 26 5.65 8.20 -9.15
N TYR A 27 6.83 7.77 -8.70
CA TYR A 27 6.99 6.95 -7.51
C TYR A 27 6.88 7.75 -6.21
N SER A 28 7.49 8.94 -6.18
CA SER A 28 7.66 9.75 -4.98
C SER A 28 8.02 11.17 -5.37
N SER A 29 7.98 12.10 -4.43
CA SER A 29 8.51 13.44 -4.61
C SER A 29 9.63 13.68 -3.62
N CYS A 30 10.64 14.44 -4.03
CA CYS A 30 11.61 15.01 -3.11
C CYS A 30 11.27 16.49 -2.90
N GLU A 31 11.06 16.86 -1.64
CA GLU A 31 11.07 18.26 -1.25
C GLU A 31 12.53 18.64 -1.01
N VAL A 32 13.12 19.36 -1.97
CA VAL A 32 14.48 19.89 -1.81
C VAL A 32 14.37 21.18 -0.96
N PRO A 33 15.26 21.44 0.02
CA PRO A 33 15.14 22.57 0.95
C PRO A 33 14.98 23.97 0.33
N ALA A 34 15.19 24.11 -0.98
CA ALA A 34 15.04 25.34 -1.75
C ALA A 34 13.67 25.48 -2.47
N GLY A 35 12.70 24.60 -2.22
CA GLY A 35 11.34 24.70 -2.81
C GLY A 35 11.23 24.24 -4.26
N CYS A 36 12.27 23.63 -4.83
CA CYS A 36 12.18 22.96 -6.12
C CYS A 36 11.65 21.53 -5.90
N GLY A 37 10.33 21.35 -5.96
CA GLY A 37 9.72 20.02 -5.91
C GLY A 37 10.14 19.20 -7.13
N GLY A 38 10.87 18.11 -6.91
CA GLY A 38 11.24 17.14 -7.94
C GLY A 38 10.39 15.88 -7.83
N GLY A 39 9.96 15.32 -8.96
CA GLY A 39 9.36 13.98 -9.01
C GLY A 39 10.45 12.90 -9.14
N ILE A 40 10.28 11.80 -8.43
CA ILE A 40 11.08 10.59 -8.58
C ILE A 40 10.30 9.66 -9.49
N LEU A 41 10.79 9.47 -10.71
CA LEU A 41 10.22 8.52 -11.65
C LEU A 41 10.89 7.16 -11.50
N ARG A 42 10.13 6.07 -11.64
CA ARG A 42 10.66 4.71 -11.70
C ARG A 42 10.09 3.95 -12.89
N TRP A 43 10.91 3.07 -13.46
CA TRP A 43 10.44 2.05 -14.38
C TRP A 43 9.94 0.84 -13.61
N ILE A 44 8.79 0.32 -14.01
CA ILE A 44 8.16 -0.88 -13.45
C ILE A 44 8.11 -1.93 -14.55
N ASP A 45 8.49 -3.15 -14.22
CA ASP A 45 8.22 -4.30 -15.08
C ASP A 45 6.89 -4.94 -14.65
N PRO A 46 5.79 -4.73 -15.40
CA PRO A 46 4.50 -5.29 -15.05
C PRO A 46 4.48 -6.82 -15.10
N GLN A 47 5.47 -7.48 -15.74
CA GLN A 47 5.54 -8.95 -15.76
C GLN A 47 6.22 -9.52 -14.51
N GLU A 48 6.98 -8.71 -13.78
CA GLU A 48 7.68 -9.16 -12.57
C GLU A 48 6.91 -8.87 -11.28
N ALA A 49 6.27 -7.70 -11.19
CA ALA A 49 5.57 -7.28 -9.98
C ALA A 49 4.46 -6.25 -10.23
N LEU A 50 3.43 -6.28 -9.38
CA LEU A 50 2.37 -5.29 -9.33
C LEU A 50 2.68 -4.23 -8.26
N PRO A 51 2.65 -2.92 -8.61
CA PRO A 51 2.98 -1.85 -7.66
C PRO A 51 1.76 -1.49 -6.80
N LEU A 52 1.58 -2.20 -5.69
CA LEU A 52 0.47 -2.00 -4.78
C LEU A 52 0.61 -0.73 -3.94
N THR A 53 -0.51 -0.05 -3.70
CA THR A 53 -0.66 1.06 -2.77
C THR A 53 -1.24 0.57 -1.45
N LEU A 54 -0.45 0.61 -0.39
CA LEU A 54 -0.87 0.36 0.98
C LEU A 54 -1.34 1.65 1.65
N ARG A 55 -2.58 1.63 2.16
CA ARG A 55 -3.12 2.59 3.12
C ARG A 55 -3.52 1.82 4.37
N LEU A 56 -3.07 2.31 5.52
CA LEU A 56 -3.35 1.70 6.81
C LEU A 56 -3.63 2.79 7.83
N TRP A 57 -4.69 2.59 8.60
CA TRP A 57 -4.94 3.29 9.85
C TRP A 57 -5.00 2.26 10.97
N THR A 58 -4.44 2.60 12.13
CA THR A 58 -4.46 1.75 13.33
C THR A 58 -4.81 2.57 14.55
N ALA A 59 -5.56 1.97 15.48
CA ALA A 59 -5.76 2.50 16.83
C ALA A 59 -4.58 2.07 17.73
N GLY A 60 -3.41 2.66 17.51
CA GLY A 60 -2.17 2.30 18.20
C GLY A 60 -0.94 2.43 17.30
N LYS A 61 0.25 2.19 17.87
CA LYS A 61 1.49 2.11 17.08
C LYS A 61 1.51 0.79 16.33
N ALA A 62 1.88 0.81 15.05
CA ALA A 62 1.87 -0.38 14.22
C ALA A 62 3.22 -0.62 13.56
N GLU A 63 3.64 -1.88 13.57
CA GLU A 63 4.69 -2.41 12.70
C GLU A 63 4.03 -3.20 11.59
N VAL A 64 4.45 -2.95 10.35
CA VAL A 64 3.86 -3.56 9.16
C VAL A 64 4.92 -4.34 8.41
N PHE A 65 4.59 -5.56 8.04
CA PHE A 65 5.46 -6.48 7.31
C PHE A 65 4.76 -6.97 6.05
N PHE A 66 5.53 -7.12 4.98
CA PHE A 66 5.12 -7.72 3.73
C PHE A 66 6.04 -8.91 3.45
N ASP A 67 5.49 -10.12 3.47
CA ASP A 67 6.22 -11.39 3.38
C ASP A 67 7.46 -11.45 4.29
N GLY A 68 7.28 -11.09 5.57
CA GLY A 68 8.36 -11.07 6.56
C GLY A 68 9.22 -9.80 6.58
N ALA A 69 9.27 -9.03 5.48
CA ALA A 69 10.08 -7.84 5.39
C ALA A 69 9.35 -6.59 5.94
N PRO A 70 10.02 -5.71 6.71
CA PRO A 70 9.39 -4.49 7.21
C PRO A 70 9.03 -3.55 6.05
N VAL A 71 7.79 -3.06 6.06
CA VAL A 71 7.29 -2.12 5.06
C VAL A 71 7.83 -0.72 5.35
N ARG A 72 8.67 -0.21 4.45
CA ARG A 72 9.28 1.14 4.56
C ARG A 72 8.59 2.21 3.73
N SER A 73 7.66 1.80 2.87
CA SER A 73 6.95 2.68 1.96
C SER A 73 5.53 2.16 1.75
N SER A 74 4.58 3.05 1.50
CA SER A 74 3.21 2.68 1.09
C SER A 74 3.15 2.08 -0.31
N ARG A 75 4.28 2.03 -1.05
CA ARG A 75 4.37 1.40 -2.38
C ARG A 75 5.08 0.06 -2.26
N ILE A 76 4.32 -1.01 -2.40
CA ILE A 76 4.79 -2.40 -2.34
C ILE A 76 4.92 -2.93 -3.77
N GLN A 77 5.95 -3.73 -4.04
CA GLN A 77 6.08 -4.48 -5.30
C GLN A 77 5.74 -5.94 -5.00
N ALA A 78 4.55 -6.38 -5.39
CA ALA A 78 4.10 -7.74 -5.15
C ALA A 78 4.29 -8.60 -6.40
N ARG A 79 5.06 -9.67 -6.28
CA ARG A 79 5.32 -10.63 -7.37
C ARG A 79 4.06 -11.48 -7.65
N PRO A 80 4.01 -12.31 -8.70
CA PRO A 80 2.97 -13.32 -8.79
C PRO A 80 3.04 -14.28 -7.60
N GLY A 81 1.88 -14.68 -7.08
CA GLY A 81 1.73 -15.72 -6.05
C GLY A 81 1.08 -15.26 -4.76
N ALA A 82 1.20 -16.11 -3.74
CA ALA A 82 0.61 -15.90 -2.42
C ALA A 82 1.43 -14.94 -1.57
N HIS A 83 0.75 -13.97 -0.97
CA HIS A 83 1.34 -12.90 -0.18
C HIS A 83 0.66 -12.74 1.17
N VAL A 84 1.42 -12.21 2.13
CA VAL A 84 0.90 -11.84 3.45
C VAL A 84 1.30 -10.42 3.80
N LEU A 85 0.29 -9.62 4.17
CA LEU A 85 0.49 -8.39 4.92
C LEU A 85 0.26 -8.68 6.41
N ALA A 86 1.31 -8.58 7.20
CA ALA A 86 1.29 -8.79 8.65
C ALA A 86 1.37 -7.43 9.37
N VAL A 87 0.58 -7.28 10.43
CA VAL A 87 0.52 -6.04 11.23
C VAL A 87 0.60 -6.41 12.71
N ALA A 88 1.56 -5.84 13.44
CA ALA A 88 1.60 -5.88 14.89
C ALA A 88 1.22 -4.50 15.43
N ILE A 89 0.12 -4.42 16.17
CA ILE A 89 -0.41 -3.19 16.76
C ILE A 89 -0.18 -3.23 18.26
N ARG A 90 0.52 -2.21 18.76
CA ARG A 90 0.66 -1.91 20.19
C ARG A 90 -0.42 -0.91 20.58
N ALA A 91 -1.44 -1.39 21.30
CA ALA A 91 -2.50 -0.55 21.82
C ALA A 91 -2.04 0.14 23.11
N ALA A 92 -2.71 1.24 23.48
CA ALA A 92 -2.58 1.76 24.84
C ALA A 92 -3.29 0.81 25.82
N ASP A 93 -2.91 0.83 27.10
CA ASP A 93 -3.51 -0.01 28.13
C ASP A 93 -5.06 0.11 28.11
N ASP A 94 -5.73 -1.04 28.18
CA ASP A 94 -7.19 -1.23 28.09
C ASP A 94 -7.89 -0.76 26.81
N ALA A 95 -7.16 -0.18 25.85
CA ALA A 95 -7.71 0.21 24.55
C ALA A 95 -7.79 -1.00 23.60
N PRO A 96 -8.90 -1.15 22.84
CA PRO A 96 -8.99 -2.19 21.82
C PRO A 96 -8.15 -1.82 20.60
N ALA A 97 -7.21 -2.69 20.21
CA ALA A 97 -6.50 -2.57 18.94
C ALA A 97 -7.46 -2.77 17.75
N ARG A 98 -7.39 -1.84 16.78
CA ARG A 98 -8.22 -1.81 15.58
C ARG A 98 -7.40 -1.36 14.38
N LEU A 99 -7.81 -1.77 13.19
CA LEU A 99 -7.20 -1.32 11.94
C LEU A 99 -8.23 -1.10 10.84
N ALA A 100 -7.89 -0.22 9.89
CA ALA A 100 -8.55 -0.14 8.60
C ALA A 100 -7.47 -0.22 7.51
N LEU A 101 -7.66 -1.10 6.54
CA LEU A 101 -6.66 -1.47 5.55
C LEU A 101 -7.24 -1.34 4.14
N SER A 102 -6.44 -0.78 3.24
CA SER A 102 -6.65 -0.83 1.80
C SER A 102 -5.31 -1.11 1.13
N LEU A 103 -5.20 -2.23 0.44
CA LEU A 103 -4.07 -2.59 -0.41
C LEU A 103 -4.58 -2.74 -1.84
N ARG A 104 -4.18 -1.82 -2.71
CA ARG A 104 -4.84 -1.67 -4.02
C ARG A 104 -3.86 -1.43 -5.16
N TYR A 105 -4.20 -1.98 -6.30
CA TYR A 105 -3.71 -1.57 -7.60
C TYR A 105 -4.91 -1.34 -8.52
N SER A 106 -4.92 -0.22 -9.23
CA SER A 106 -5.89 0.02 -10.30
C SER A 106 -5.23 0.85 -11.40
N ASP A 107 -5.54 0.50 -12.65
CA ASP A 107 -5.22 1.32 -13.82
C ASP A 107 -6.18 2.50 -13.99
N GLU A 108 -7.32 2.47 -13.32
CA GLU A 108 -8.22 3.62 -13.31
C GLU A 108 -7.52 4.77 -12.58
N ALA A 109 -6.98 5.69 -13.38
CA ALA A 109 -6.48 6.95 -12.89
C ALA A 109 -7.64 7.64 -12.15
N ASN A 110 -7.65 7.56 -10.83
CA ASN A 110 -8.56 8.35 -10.03
C ASN A 110 -8.05 9.79 -10.11
N THR A 111 -8.52 10.51 -11.12
CA THR A 111 -8.16 11.92 -11.40
C THR A 111 -8.42 12.86 -10.23
N ARG A 112 -9.18 12.41 -9.22
CA ARG A 112 -9.48 13.13 -7.98
C ARG A 112 -8.62 12.73 -6.77
N ALA A 113 -7.77 11.70 -6.89
CA ALA A 113 -6.89 11.27 -5.81
C ALA A 113 -5.47 11.83 -6.06
N PRO A 114 -5.08 12.96 -5.43
CA PRO A 114 -3.77 13.58 -5.66
C PRO A 114 -2.57 12.71 -5.22
N LEU A 115 -2.84 11.57 -4.58
CA LEU A 115 -1.82 10.69 -4.00
C LEU A 115 -1.68 9.34 -4.73
N GLU A 116 -2.39 9.12 -5.84
CA GLU A 116 -2.12 7.95 -6.68
C GLU A 116 -1.00 8.26 -7.69
N PRO A 117 -0.09 7.33 -7.97
CA PRO A 117 0.97 7.52 -8.93
C PRO A 117 0.37 7.76 -10.30
N ARG A 118 0.93 8.71 -11.02
CA ARG A 118 0.67 8.82 -12.46
C ARG A 118 1.54 7.80 -13.18
N ARG A 119 0.96 7.15 -14.18
CA ARG A 119 1.65 6.22 -15.06
C ARG A 119 1.49 6.67 -16.49
N ASP A 120 2.51 6.40 -17.30
CA ASP A 120 2.48 6.69 -18.74
C ASP A 120 1.49 5.80 -19.49
N ARG A 121 1.19 4.60 -18.96
CA ARG A 121 0.19 3.66 -19.50
C ARG A 121 -0.40 2.71 -18.46
N SER A 122 -1.47 2.03 -18.88
CA SER A 122 -2.16 0.98 -18.12
C SER A 122 -1.34 -0.34 -18.10
N ILE A 123 -1.38 -1.06 -16.99
CA ILE A 123 -0.85 -2.44 -16.84
C ILE A 123 -1.91 -3.49 -17.22
N GLY A 124 -3.18 -3.11 -17.30
CA GLY A 124 -4.32 -3.98 -17.60
C GLY A 124 -4.74 -4.88 -16.43
N ARG A 125 -4.51 -4.46 -15.17
CA ARG A 125 -4.73 -5.28 -13.98
C ARG A 125 -5.38 -4.50 -12.84
N THR A 126 -6.02 -5.23 -11.94
CA THR A 126 -6.58 -4.66 -10.71
C THR A 126 -6.36 -5.61 -9.55
N LEU A 127 -6.03 -5.06 -8.39
CA LEU A 127 -6.03 -5.77 -7.12
C LEU A 127 -6.74 -4.88 -6.12
N ASP A 128 -7.68 -5.45 -5.37
CA ASP A 128 -8.41 -4.69 -4.38
C ASP A 128 -8.67 -5.50 -3.10
N VAL A 129 -7.80 -5.28 -2.11
CA VAL A 129 -7.89 -5.91 -0.80
C VAL A 129 -8.23 -4.84 0.23
N ARG A 130 -9.38 -4.99 0.90
CA ARG A 130 -9.87 -4.02 1.89
C ARG A 130 -10.38 -4.71 3.14
N SER A 131 -10.11 -4.11 4.30
CA SER A 131 -10.73 -4.58 5.55
C SER A 131 -12.26 -4.42 5.50
N GLY A 132 -12.98 -5.45 5.93
CA GLY A 132 -14.44 -5.49 5.97
C GLY A 132 -15.14 -5.74 4.64
N ALA A 133 -14.42 -5.95 3.54
CA ALA A 133 -14.97 -6.34 2.24
C ALA A 133 -14.16 -7.50 1.63
N GLY A 134 -14.65 -8.74 1.75
CA GLY A 134 -14.10 -9.91 1.07
C GLY A 134 -12.70 -10.38 1.51
N ALA A 135 -11.88 -9.54 2.16
CA ALA A 135 -10.57 -9.93 2.66
C ALA A 135 -10.68 -10.71 3.98
N ALA A 136 -10.08 -11.91 4.04
CA ALA A 136 -9.94 -12.68 5.25
C ALA A 136 -8.77 -12.12 6.08
N ILE A 137 -9.06 -11.09 6.88
CA ILE A 137 -8.12 -10.61 7.90
C ILE A 137 -8.37 -11.40 9.18
N VAL A 138 -7.34 -12.10 9.64
CA VAL A 138 -7.36 -12.84 10.90
C VAL A 138 -6.41 -12.19 11.91
N GLY A 139 -6.63 -12.42 13.19
CA GLY A 139 -5.75 -11.92 14.23
C GLY A 139 -5.83 -12.68 15.55
N THR A 140 -4.88 -12.36 16.43
CA THR A 140 -4.75 -12.87 17.78
C THR A 140 -4.25 -11.78 18.72
N THR A 141 -4.61 -11.84 20.00
CA THR A 141 -4.02 -11.03 21.08
C THR A 141 -2.91 -11.74 21.83
N ARG A 142 -2.68 -13.03 21.51
CA ARG A 142 -1.53 -13.77 22.02
C ARG A 142 -0.35 -13.51 21.10
N ASP A 143 0.78 -13.08 21.67
CA ASP A 143 2.03 -12.95 20.94
C ASP A 143 2.35 -14.28 20.23
N PRO A 144 2.40 -14.31 18.88
CA PRO A 144 2.68 -15.53 18.14
C PRO A 144 4.12 -16.02 18.31
N GLY A 145 5.03 -15.17 18.80
CA GLY A 145 6.45 -15.47 18.92
C GLY A 145 7.17 -15.57 17.57
N GLY A 146 8.42 -15.10 17.54
CA GLY A 146 9.27 -15.18 16.35
C GLY A 146 8.70 -14.46 15.11
N ASP A 147 9.21 -14.84 13.93
CA ASP A 147 8.90 -14.17 12.66
C ASP A 147 8.09 -15.01 11.68
N ALA A 148 7.84 -16.30 11.98
CA ALA A 148 7.13 -17.20 11.08
C ALA A 148 5.71 -16.70 10.74
N TRP A 149 5.04 -16.06 11.69
CA TRP A 149 3.72 -15.44 11.50
C TRP A 149 3.70 -14.26 10.53
N LYS A 150 4.84 -13.82 10.00
CA LYS A 150 4.91 -12.76 8.98
C LYS A 150 5.01 -13.31 7.56
N LEU A 151 5.16 -14.64 7.41
CA LEU A 151 5.43 -15.31 6.13
C LEU A 151 4.16 -15.99 5.57
N PRO A 152 4.08 -16.20 4.24
CA PRO A 152 3.11 -17.12 3.64
C PRO A 152 3.24 -18.53 4.21
N GLY A 153 2.12 -19.26 4.29
CA GLY A 153 2.08 -20.65 4.75
C GLY A 153 2.16 -20.87 6.27
N PHE A 154 2.17 -19.80 7.08
CA PHE A 154 2.05 -19.90 8.53
C PHE A 154 0.73 -20.56 8.96
N ASP A 155 0.78 -21.36 10.03
CA ASP A 155 -0.39 -22.01 10.61
C ASP A 155 -1.19 -21.03 11.48
N GLU A 156 -2.35 -20.62 10.96
CA GLU A 156 -3.26 -19.67 11.61
C GLU A 156 -4.24 -20.35 12.57
N ARG A 157 -4.02 -21.61 12.95
CA ARG A 157 -4.88 -22.29 13.95
C ARG A 157 -4.94 -21.49 15.25
N GLY A 158 -6.17 -21.18 15.68
CA GLY A 158 -6.44 -20.37 16.88
C GLY A 158 -6.50 -18.87 16.64
N TRP A 159 -6.20 -18.39 15.43
CA TRP A 159 -6.44 -17.01 15.03
C TRP A 159 -7.93 -16.84 14.70
N ARG A 160 -8.47 -15.66 14.99
CA ARG A 160 -9.89 -15.35 14.79
C ARG A 160 -10.04 -14.32 13.68
N ALA A 161 -11.08 -14.45 12.87
CA ALA A 161 -11.44 -13.42 11.92
C ALA A 161 -11.70 -12.09 12.63
N LEU A 162 -11.16 -11.00 12.08
CA LEU A 162 -11.45 -9.66 12.58
C LEU A 162 -12.87 -9.26 12.18
N ALA A 163 -13.61 -8.69 13.12
CA ALA A 163 -14.98 -8.25 12.92
C ALA A 163 -15.04 -6.72 12.74
N PRO A 164 -16.10 -6.18 12.12
CA PRO A 164 -16.33 -4.74 12.05
C PRO A 164 -16.24 -4.07 13.43
N ALA A 165 -15.55 -2.93 13.49
CA ALA A 165 -15.35 -2.15 14.69
C ALA A 165 -15.54 -0.66 14.41
N GLN A 166 -15.66 0.14 15.47
CA GLN A 166 -15.67 1.60 15.32
C GLN A 166 -14.25 2.15 15.14
N GLY A 167 -14.06 3.08 14.21
CA GLY A 167 -12.81 3.84 14.09
C GLY A 167 -12.90 5.20 14.79
N SER A 168 -11.77 5.89 14.91
CA SER A 168 -11.74 7.28 15.35
C SER A 168 -11.71 8.21 14.14
N ALA A 169 -12.43 9.33 14.21
CA ALA A 169 -12.39 10.35 13.17
C ALA A 169 -10.98 10.90 12.96
N GLY A 170 -10.58 11.07 11.71
CA GLY A 170 -9.28 11.60 11.32
C GLY A 170 -9.11 11.52 9.81
N TRP A 171 -8.26 12.37 9.23
CA TRP A 171 -8.12 12.44 7.78
C TRP A 171 -7.72 11.10 7.15
N HIS A 172 -6.73 10.39 7.71
CA HIS A 172 -6.34 9.04 7.25
C HIS A 172 -7.47 8.01 7.32
N PHE A 173 -8.23 8.03 8.42
CA PHE A 173 -9.36 7.12 8.59
C PHE A 173 -10.46 7.43 7.56
N ASN A 174 -10.79 8.71 7.37
CA ASN A 174 -11.81 9.15 6.42
C ASN A 174 -11.42 8.84 4.96
N ASP A 175 -10.15 9.01 4.58
CA ASP A 175 -9.63 8.59 3.26
C ASP A 175 -9.86 7.09 3.03
N LEU A 176 -9.49 6.24 3.99
CA LEU A 176 -9.73 4.80 3.92
C LEU A 176 -11.22 4.44 3.80
N MET A 177 -12.08 5.09 4.58
CA MET A 177 -13.53 4.86 4.55
C MET A 177 -14.14 5.28 3.20
N SER A 178 -13.67 6.40 2.63
CA SER A 178 -14.08 6.86 1.29
C SER A 178 -13.68 5.89 0.18
N ARG A 179 -12.63 5.10 0.40
CA ARG A 179 -12.15 4.03 -0.48
C ARG A 179 -12.85 2.70 -0.21
N GLY A 180 -13.82 2.66 0.70
CA GLY A 180 -14.63 1.50 1.01
C GLY A 180 -14.02 0.53 2.02
N ALA A 181 -12.87 0.84 2.63
CA ALA A 181 -12.38 0.07 3.77
C ALA A 181 -13.27 0.28 4.99
N ARG A 182 -13.15 -0.61 5.98
CA ARG A 182 -13.85 -0.53 7.28
C ARG A 182 -12.88 -0.77 8.42
N ALA A 183 -13.09 -0.12 9.56
CA ALA A 183 -12.39 -0.49 10.78
C ALA A 183 -12.78 -1.93 11.19
N VAL A 184 -11.79 -2.73 11.53
CA VAL A 184 -11.94 -4.10 12.03
C VAL A 184 -11.04 -4.32 13.25
N GLY A 185 -11.43 -5.26 14.11
CA GLY A 185 -10.69 -5.68 15.29
C GLY A 185 -11.21 -7.01 15.84
N LEU A 186 -10.57 -7.53 16.87
CA LEU A 186 -11.09 -8.69 17.59
C LEU A 186 -12.25 -8.24 18.51
N PRO A 187 -13.42 -8.88 18.46
CA PRO A 187 -14.50 -8.60 19.41
C PRO A 187 -14.01 -8.86 20.83
N ASP A 188 -14.29 -7.93 21.74
CA ASP A 188 -14.02 -8.03 23.17
C ASP A 188 -12.53 -8.15 23.56
N ALA A 189 -11.63 -7.89 22.60
CA ALA A 189 -10.20 -7.90 22.84
C ALA A 189 -9.68 -6.52 23.27
N GLN A 190 -8.86 -6.51 24.31
CA GLN A 190 -8.08 -5.37 24.74
C GLN A 190 -6.58 -5.65 24.55
N GLY A 191 -5.80 -4.58 24.41
CA GLY A 191 -4.35 -4.67 24.26
C GLY A 191 -3.90 -4.96 22.84
N ASP A 192 -2.73 -5.58 22.72
CA ASP A 192 -2.02 -5.75 21.47
C ASP A 192 -2.75 -6.68 20.49
N LEU A 193 -2.52 -6.45 19.20
CA LEU A 193 -3.08 -7.25 18.12
C LEU A 193 -2.02 -7.61 17.09
N TRP A 194 -1.91 -8.90 16.81
CA TRP A 194 -1.21 -9.42 15.64
C TRP A 194 -2.25 -9.80 14.61
N ALA A 195 -2.19 -9.17 13.44
CA ALA A 195 -3.13 -9.39 12.35
C ALA A 195 -2.40 -9.82 11.08
N ARG A 196 -3.05 -10.66 10.29
CA ARG A 196 -2.59 -11.15 8.99
C ARG A 196 -3.68 -10.98 7.96
N CYS A 197 -3.30 -10.48 6.79
CA CYS A 197 -4.14 -10.42 5.61
C CYS A 197 -3.43 -11.17 4.48
N SER A 198 -3.98 -12.33 4.13
CA SER A 198 -3.49 -13.18 3.05
C SER A 198 -4.23 -12.86 1.76
N PHE A 199 -3.51 -12.80 0.64
CA PHE A 199 -4.07 -12.56 -0.68
C PHE A 199 -3.15 -13.10 -1.77
N ASP A 200 -3.70 -13.33 -2.95
CA ASP A 200 -2.94 -13.78 -4.12
C ASP A 200 -2.82 -12.64 -5.12
N VAL A 201 -1.65 -12.55 -5.75
CA VAL A 201 -1.41 -11.68 -6.89
C VAL A 201 -1.29 -12.56 -8.13
N ASP A 202 -2.26 -12.43 -9.01
CA ASP A 202 -2.18 -12.99 -10.34
C ASP A 202 -1.77 -11.88 -11.32
N LEU A 203 -0.64 -12.10 -11.97
CA LEU A 203 -0.22 -11.25 -13.08
C LEU A 203 -0.85 -11.74 -14.40
N GLY A 204 -1.41 -12.95 -14.45
CA GLY A 204 -1.81 -13.57 -15.69
C GLY A 204 -0.57 -13.87 -16.53
N GLY A 205 -0.37 -15.15 -16.84
CA GLY A 205 0.56 -15.51 -17.88
C GLY A 205 0.07 -14.95 -19.21
N ALA A 206 0.97 -14.36 -20.00
CA ALA A 206 0.80 -14.47 -21.44
C ALA A 206 0.71 -15.98 -21.78
N PRO A 207 -0.21 -16.41 -22.66
CA PRO A 207 -0.11 -17.74 -23.25
C PRO A 207 1.25 -17.94 -23.94
#